data_AF-A0A2T4RXV9-F1
#
_entry.id   AF-A0A2T4RXV9-F1
#
_cell.length_a   1.000
_cell.length_b   1.000
_cell.length_c   1.000
_cell.angle_alpha   90.00
_cell.angle_beta   90.00
_cell.angle_gamma   90.00
#
_symmetry.space_group_name_H-M   'P 1'
#
loop_
_entity.id
_entity.type
_entity.pdbx_description
1 polymer ?
#
loop_
_entity_poly.entity_id
_entity_poly.type
_entity_poly.pdbx_seq_one_letter_code
_entity_poly.pdbx_strand_id
1 'polypeptide(L)' 'MGQTLFDKIWNRHVLTGNAGEPQLLYIDLHLIHEVTSPQAFEGLRIQHRPLR' A
#
# COMPACT_ATOMS: atom_id res chain seq x y z
N MET A 1 -13.35 -2.53 -25.18
CA MET A 1 -14.17 -2.45 -23.94
C MET A 1 -13.66 -1.30 -23.11
N GLY A 2 -14.55 -0.53 -22.47
CA GLY A 2 -14.13 0.57 -21.60
C GLY A 2 -13.56 0.03 -20.28
N GLN A 3 -12.56 0.72 -19.71
CA GLN A 3 -12.07 0.45 -18.37
C GLN A 3 -13.03 1.04 -17.33
N THR A 4 -13.33 0.28 -16.29
CA THR A 4 -14.09 0.77 -15.12
C THR A 4 -13.25 1.77 -14.32
N LEU A 5 -13.89 2.51 -13.41
CA LEU A 5 -13.16 3.37 -12.47
C LEU A 5 -12.19 2.54 -11.61
N PHE A 6 -12.61 1.34 -11.21
CA PHE A 6 -11.78 0.42 -10.43
C PHE A 6 -10.51 0.05 -11.21
N ASP A 7 -10.64 -0.35 -12.48
CA ASP A 7 -9.49 -0.72 -13.32
C ASP A 7 -8.50 0.44 -13.45
N LYS A 8 -9.01 1.66 -13.63
CA LYS A 8 -8.18 2.86 -13.73
C LYS A 8 -7.39 3.14 -12.46
N ILE A 9 -8.03 2.99 -11.30
CA ILE A 9 -7.37 3.17 -10.01
C ILE A 9 -6.35 2.05 -9.80
N TRP A 10 -6.75 0.79 -9.96
CA TRP A 10 -5.85 -0.35 -9.76
C TRP A 10 -4.59 -0.28 -10.62
N ASN A 11 -4.75 -0.05 -11.93
CA ASN A 11 -3.64 0.04 -12.88
C ASN A 11 -2.69 1.22 -12.59
N ARG A 12 -3.15 2.26 -11.88
CA ARG A 12 -2.30 3.39 -11.46
C ARG A 12 -1.40 3.04 -10.26
N HIS A 13 -1.81 2.09 -9.42
CA HIS A 13 -1.12 1.81 -8.14
C HIS A 13 -0.29 0.52 -8.16
N VAL A 14 -0.47 -0.36 -9.14
CA VAL A 14 0.41 -1.54 -9.32
C VAL A 14 1.80 -1.09 -9.77
N LEU A 15 2.82 -1.48 -9.01
CA LEU A 15 4.22 -1.28 -9.39
C LEU A 15 4.77 -2.48 -10.17
N THR A 16 4.40 -3.70 -9.78
CA THR A 16 4.83 -4.95 -10.44
C THR A 16 3.92 -6.13 -10.07
N GLY A 17 4.00 -7.20 -10.85
CA GLY A 17 3.22 -8.43 -10.69
C GLY A 17 2.15 -8.61 -11.78
N ASN A 18 1.71 -9.85 -11.97
CA ASN A 18 0.76 -10.22 -13.03
C ASN A 18 -0.69 -10.26 -12.51
N ALA A 19 -1.64 -10.09 -13.43
CA ALA A 19 -3.05 -10.29 -13.12
C ALA A 19 -3.31 -11.74 -12.70
N GLY A 20 -4.02 -11.93 -11.58
CA GLY A 20 -4.28 -13.24 -11.00
C GLY A 20 -3.20 -13.75 -10.03
N GLU A 21 -2.11 -13.01 -9.87
CA GLU A 21 -1.03 -13.30 -8.92
C GLU A 21 -0.93 -12.17 -7.87
N PRO A 22 -0.17 -12.36 -6.77
CA PRO A 22 0.14 -11.27 -5.88
C PRO A 22 0.86 -10.13 -6.61
N GLN A 23 0.33 -8.91 -6.48
CA GLN A 23 0.90 -7.70 -7.06
C GLN A 23 1.41 -6.76 -5.97
N LEU A 24 2.49 -6.04 -6.27
CA LEU A 24 2.99 -4.98 -5.40
C LEU A 24 2.23 -3.69 -5.69
N LEU A 25 1.57 -3.15 -4.67
CA LEU A 25 0.80 -1.91 -4.75
C LEU A 25 1.51 -0.77 -4.01
N TYR A 26 1.50 0.41 -4.63
CA TYR A 26 1.79 1.67 -3.95
C TYR A 26 0.54 2.16 -3.22
N ILE A 27 0.69 2.56 -1.96
CA ILE A 27 -0.40 3.06 -1.11
C ILE A 27 -0.09 4.50 -0.71
N ASP A 28 -0.94 5.43 -1.15
CA ASP A 28 -0.73 6.87 -0.94
C ASP A 28 -0.99 7.34 0.49
N LEU A 29 -1.98 6.74 1.16
CA LEU A 29 -2.42 7.15 2.49
C LEU A 29 -2.77 5.94 3.36
N HIS A 30 -2.16 5.88 4.54
CA HIS A 30 -2.51 4.93 5.59
C HIS A 30 -3.22 5.67 6.72
N LEU A 31 -4.47 5.32 6.98
CA LEU A 31 -5.22 5.79 8.14
C LEU A 31 -5.29 4.67 9.16
N ILE A 32 -4.80 4.91 10.37
CA ILE A 32 -4.72 3.92 11.45
C ILE A 32 -5.50 4.45 12.64
N HIS A 33 -6.33 3.59 13.25
CA HIS A 33 -7.03 3.90 14.50
C HIS A 33 -6.42 3.10 15.66
N GLU A 34 -6.32 3.74 16.82
CA GLU A 34 -5.33 3.43 17.85
C GLU A 34 -5.68 2.22 18.71
N VAL A 35 -5.11 1.07 18.34
CA VAL A 35 -4.73 -0.03 19.26
C VAL A 35 -3.44 -0.71 18.81
N THR A 36 -3.11 -0.68 17.50
CA THR A 36 -1.94 -1.39 16.92
C THR A 36 -0.84 -0.46 16.39
N SER A 37 -1.05 0.86 16.41
CA SER A 37 -0.12 1.85 15.87
C SER A 37 1.28 1.79 16.51
N PRO A 38 1.44 1.69 17.85
CA PRO A 38 2.77 1.70 18.47
C PRO A 38 3.68 0.58 17.96
N GLN A 39 3.15 -0.63 17.76
CA GLN A 39 3.93 -1.77 17.27
C GLN A 39 4.35 -1.62 15.80
N ALA A 40 3.48 -1.05 14.96
CA ALA A 40 3.83 -0.77 13.57
C ALA A 40 4.98 0.26 13.47
N PHE A 41 4.94 1.32 14.28
CA PHE A 41 5.99 2.33 14.31
C PHE A 41 7.31 1.82 14.90
N GLU A 42 7.27 0.91 15.88
CA GLU A 42 8.47 0.22 16.38
C GLU A 42 9.17 -0.55 15.26
N GLY A 43 8.41 -1.30 14.46
CA GLY A 43 8.93 -2.02 13.30
C GLY A 43 9.64 -1.09 12.32
N LEU A 44 9.08 0.09 12.04
CA LEU A 44 9.72 1.08 11.17
C LEU A 44 11.06 1.57 11.75
N ARG A 45 11.13 1.79 13.07
CA ARG A 45 12.35 2.28 13.74
C ARG A 45 13.46 1.24 13.73
N ILE A 46 13.15 -0.02 14.05
CA ILE A 46 14.10 -1.15 13.97
C ILE A 46 14.66 -1.29 12.55
N GLN A 47 13.81 -1.07 11.55
CA GLN A 47 14.19 -1.14 10.13
C GLN A 47 14.84 0.16 9.61
N HIS A 48 15.09 1.15 10.48
CA HIS A 48 15.67 2.45 10.14
C HIS A 48 14.90 3.18 9.02
N ARG A 49 13.57 3.03 8.99
CA ARG A 49 12.70 3.67 8.00
C ARG A 49 12.18 5.00 8.55
N PRO A 50 12.55 6.15 7.95
CA PRO A 50 12.08 7.45 8.41
C PRO A 50 10.60 7.62 8.09
N LEU A 51 9.84 8.17 9.04
CA LEU A 51 8.50 8.68 8.82
C LEU A 51 8.61 10.06 8.14
N ARG A 52 7.73 10.32 7.17
CA ARG A 52 7.61 11.61 6.49
C ARG A 52 6.29 12.27 6.82
#